data_AF-A0A523QVV6-F1
#
_entry.id   AF-A0A523QVV6-F1
#
_cell.length_a   1.000
_cell.length_b   1.000
_cell.length_c   1.000
_cell.angle_alpha   90.00
_cell.angle_beta   90.00
_cell.angle_gamma   90.00
#
_symmetry.space_group_name_H-M   'P 1'
#
loop_
_entity.id
_entity.type
_entity.pdbx_description
1 polymer ?
#
loop_
_entity_poly.entity_id
_entity_poly.type
_entity_poly.pdbx_seq_one_letter_code
_entity_poly.pdbx_strand_id
1 'polypeptide(L)' 'MFGGGIGWQEITLILLVVLLLFGAKKIPEVMRSFGKGIKEFKKGMKDVQREIEKDDEEDKEKEKEKTT' A
#
# COMPACT_ATOMS: atom_id res chain seq x y z
N MET A 1 -31.77 -3.01 -23.67
CA MET A 1 -31.57 -1.56 -23.54
C MET A 1 -30.59 -1.34 -22.41
N PHE A 2 -29.47 -0.69 -22.74
CA PHE A 2 -28.25 -0.57 -21.93
C PHE A 2 -28.53 0.14 -20.60
N GLY A 3 -28.22 -0.51 -19.48
CA GLY A 3 -28.52 -0.04 -18.14
C GLY A 3 -27.43 0.88 -17.59
N GLY A 4 -27.69 2.19 -17.60
CA GLY A 4 -27.59 3.10 -16.44
C GLY A 4 -26.32 3.23 -15.60
N GLY A 5 -25.20 2.61 -15.94
CA GLY A 5 -23.93 2.79 -15.23
C GLY A 5 -22.78 2.61 -16.21
N ILE A 6 -21.60 3.15 -15.87
CA ILE A 6 -20.36 2.81 -16.57
C ILE A 6 -20.25 1.28 -16.50
N GLY A 7 -20.61 0.63 -17.60
CA GLY A 7 -20.63 -0.81 -17.70
C GLY A 7 -19.22 -1.32 -17.82
N TRP A 8 -19.07 -2.64 -17.67
CA TRP A 8 -17.82 -3.31 -17.94
C TRP A 8 -17.28 -3.01 -19.36
N GLN A 9 -18.17 -2.70 -20.30
CA GLN A 9 -17.84 -2.33 -21.68
C GLN A 9 -17.11 -0.99 -21.78
N GLU A 10 -17.60 0.10 -21.15
CA GLU A 10 -16.90 1.38 -21.17
C GLU A 10 -15.52 1.29 -20.50
N ILE A 11 -15.42 0.59 -19.36
CA ILE A 11 -14.14 0.40 -18.66
C ILE A 11 -13.14 -0.33 -19.55
N THR A 12 -13.58 -1.42 -20.21
CA THR A 12 -12.72 -2.18 -21.12
C THR A 12 -12.24 -1.34 -22.29
N LEU A 13 -13.11 -0.49 -22.85
CA LEU A 13 -12.78 0.37 -23.99
C LEU A 13 -11.77 1.46 -23.60
N ILE A 14 -11.93 2.09 -22.43
CA ILE A 14 -10.95 3.03 -21.89
C ILE A 14 -9.61 2.33 -21.62
N LEU A 15 -9.64 1.14 -21.00
CA LEU A 15 -8.44 0.35 -20.74
C LEU A 15 -7.69 0.03 -22.03
N LEU A 16 -8.41 -0.31 -23.10
CA LEU A 16 -7.83 -0.60 -24.41
C LEU A 16 -7.12 0.62 -25.01
N VAL A 17 -7.74 1.81 -24.93
CA VAL A 17 -7.11 3.07 -25.40
C VAL A 17 -5.85 3.38 -24.60
N VAL A 18 -5.91 3.27 -23.28
CA VAL A 18 -4.74 3.46 -22.40
C VAL A 18 -3.65 2.43 -22.75
N LEU A 19 -4.01 1.18 -23.02
CA LEU A 19 -3.08 0.13 -23.41
C LEU A 19 -2.42 0.39 -24.76
N LEU A 20 -3.12 1.02 -25.70
CA LEU A 20 -2.55 1.41 -26.99
C LEU A 20 -1.58 2.61 -26.85
N LEU A 21 -1.91 3.59 -26.00
CA LEU A 21 -1.06 4.75 -25.77
C LEU A 21 0.21 4.42 -24.99
N PHE A 22 0.08 3.65 -23.91
CA PHE A 22 1.21 3.32 -23.03
C PHE A 22 1.87 1.98 -23.36
N GLY A 23 1.18 1.10 -24.09
CA GLY A 23 1.61 -0.25 -24.39
C GLY A 23 1.33 -1.24 -23.25
N ALA A 24 1.07 -2.50 -23.60
CA ALA A 24 0.84 -3.58 -22.63
C ALA A 24 2.03 -3.88 -21.71
N LYS A 25 3.24 -3.44 -22.08
CA LYS A 25 4.45 -3.63 -21.28
C LYS A 25 4.59 -2.61 -20.13
N LYS A 26 4.03 -1.40 -20.26
CA LYS A 26 4.19 -0.35 -19.23
C LYS A 26 3.31 -0.56 -18.01
N ILE A 27 2.11 -1.13 -18.17
CA ILE A 27 1.21 -1.47 -17.05
C ILE A 27 1.91 -2.36 -15.99
N PRO A 28 2.49 -3.54 -16.33
CA PRO A 28 3.16 -4.39 -15.34
C PRO A 28 4.46 -3.78 -14.80
N GLU A 29 5.14 -2.94 -15.58
CA GLU A 29 6.35 -2.23 -15.13
C GLU A 29 6.01 -1.23 -14.02
N VAL A 30 4.97 -0.40 -14.23
CA VAL A 30 4.47 0.57 -13.24
C VAL A 30 3.88 -0.15 -12.02
N MET A 31 3.10 -1.22 -12.21
CA MET A 31 2.58 -2.01 -11.09
C MET A 31 3.68 -2.61 -10.24
N ARG A 32 4.77 -3.09 -10.84
CA ARG A 32 5.91 -3.66 -10.11
C ARG A 32 6.66 -2.60 -9.31
N SER A 33 6.92 -1.43 -9.89
CA SER A 33 7.62 -0.34 -9.16
C SER A 33 6.74 0.24 -8.04
N PHE A 34 5.46 0.48 -8.33
CA PHE A 34 4.49 0.94 -7.34
C PHE A 34 4.29 -0.09 -6.21
N GLY A 35 4.18 -1.38 -6.56
CA GLY A 35 4.03 -2.46 -5.59
C GLY A 35 5.25 -2.63 -4.67
N LYS A 36 6.47 -2.41 -5.18
CA LYS A 36 7.69 -2.35 -4.36
C LYS A 36 7.63 -1.18 -3.37
N GLY A 37 7.25 0.02 -3.84
CA GLY A 37 7.11 1.20 -2.99
C GLY A 37 6.09 0.99 -1.86
N ILE A 38 4.91 0.45 -2.16
CA ILE A 38 3.90 0.12 -1.13
C ILE A 38 4.45 -0.91 -0.13
N LYS A 39 5.16 -1.94 -0.61
CA LYS A 39 5.72 -2.98 0.27
C LYS A 39 6.76 -2.42 1.24
N GLU A 40 7.66 -1.56 0.76
CA GLU A 40 8.67 -0.90 1.60
C GLU A 40 8.02 0.08 2.57
N PHE A 41 7.04 0.87 2.12
CA PHE A 41 6.27 1.76 2.97
C PHE A 41 5.60 1.01 4.12
N LYS A 42 4.89 -0.09 3.82
CA LYS A 42 4.24 -0.93 4.83
C LYS A 42 5.25 -1.56 5.80
N LYS A 43 6.44 -1.93 5.31
CA LYS A 43 7.51 -2.46 6.17
C LYS A 43 8.01 -1.40 7.14
N GLY A 44 8.33 -0.20 6.64
CA GLY A 44 8.77 0.92 7.47
C GLY A 44 7.75 1.31 8.52
N MET A 45 6.46 1.40 8.16
CA MET A 45 5.39 1.65 9.15
C MET A 45 5.35 0.59 10.26
N LYS A 46 5.55 -0.69 9.91
CA LYS A 46 5.54 -1.80 10.89
C LYS A 46 6.80 -1.83 11.76
N ASP A 47 7.92 -1.33 11.26
CA ASP A 47 9.15 -1.18 12.06
C ASP A 47 8.97 -0.03 13.06
N VAL A 48 8.47 1.13 12.62
CA VAL A 48 8.15 2.28 13.49
C VAL A 48 7.13 1.91 14.57
N GLN A 49 6.06 1.20 14.22
CA GLN A 49 5.06 0.77 15.21
C GLN A 49 5.67 -0.16 16.29
N ARG A 50 6.62 -1.01 15.92
CA ARG A 50 7.33 -1.89 16.87
C ARG A 50 8.32 -1.14 17.75
N GLU A 51 8.92 -0.06 17.27
CA GLU A 51 9.79 0.79 18.09
C GLU A 51 8.96 1.53 19.14
N ILE A 52 7.82 2.11 18.73
CA ILE A 52 6.90 2.79 19.66
C ILE A 52 6.38 1.82 20.74
N GLU A 53 5.97 0.61 20.36
CA GLU A 53 5.50 -0.40 21.32
C GLU A 53 6.60 -0.87 22.29
N LYS A 54 7.87 -0.88 21.87
CA LYS A 54 9.00 -1.27 22.74
C LYS A 54 9.41 -0.17 23.70
N ASP A 55 9.41 1.08 23.25
CA ASP A 55 9.70 2.23 24.12
C ASP A 55 8.63 2.34 25.24
N ASP A 56 7.35 2.06 24.91
CA ASP A 56 6.26 2.00 25.89
C ASP A 56 6.37 0.82 26.89
N GLU A 57 7.03 -0.29 26.53
CA GLU A 57 7.30 -1.42 27.44
C GLU A 57 8.53 -1.19 28.32
N GLU A 58 9.62 -0.59 27.79
CA GLU A 58 10.83 -0.29 28.57
C GLU A 58 10.62 0.79 29.64
N ASP A 59 9.73 1.77 29.40
CA ASP A 59 9.39 2.77 30.42
C ASP A 59 8.53 2.19 31.56
N LYS A 60 7.76 1.12 31.31
CA LYS A 60 6.96 0.43 32.35
C LYS A 60 7.76 -0.53 33.22
N GLU A 61 8.94 -0.95 32.77
CA GLU A 61 9.84 -1.81 33.56
C GLU A 61 10.69 -0.98 34.54
N LYS A 62 11.13 0.22 34.12
CA LYS A 62 11.93 1.16 34.96
C LYS A 62 11.14 1.80 36.12
N GLU A 63 9.81 1.86 36.04
CA GLU A 63 8.95 2.39 37.12
C GLU A 63 8.75 1.38 38.27
N LYS A 64 8.83 0.07 37.98
CA LYS A 64 8.65 -1.00 38.98
C LYS A 64 9.90 -1.26 39.83
N GLU A 65 11.08 -0.97 39.32
CA GLU A 65 12.36 -1.16 40.04
C GLU A 65 12.66 -0.02 41.04
N LYS A 66 12.08 1.18 40.85
CA LYS A 66 12.32 2.34 41.72
C LYS A 66 11.42 2.45 42.96
N THR A 67 10.44 1.57 43.11
CA THR A 67 9.45 1.60 44.23
C THR A 67 9.67 0.46 45.24
N THR A 68 10.66 -0.41 45.05
CA THR A 68 11.09 -1.43 46.03
C THR A 68 12.47 -1.09 46.56
#